data_AF-A0A9D6JZX5-F1
#
_entry.id   AF-A0A9D6JZX5-F1
#
_cell.length_a   1.000
_cell.length_b   1.000
_cell.length_c   1.000
_cell.angle_alpha   90.00
_cell.angle_beta   90.00
_cell.angle_gamma   90.00
#
_symmetry.space_group_name_H-M   'P 1'
#
loop_
_entity.id
_entity.type
_entity.pdbx_description
1 polymer ?
#
loop_
_entity_poly.entity_id
_entity_poly.type
_entity_poly.pdbx_seq_one_letter_code
_entity_poly.pdbx_strand_id
1 'polypeptide(L)'
;MKWRILLVALILALAAAQPAAADAPDNPNCWGVVTAQRAVAVGGIGEHASSFAGEPRLGLGNVARLLFDLSLTAGPHVSDLGSLLA
;
A
#
# COMPACT_ATOMS: atom_id res chain seq x y z
N MET A 1 -47.58 -8.89 -19.00
CA MET A 1 -46.41 -9.62 -19.57
C MET A 1 -45.18 -8.75 -19.79
N LYS A 2 -45.28 -7.54 -20.36
CA LYS A 2 -44.13 -6.66 -20.66
C LYS A 2 -43.23 -6.31 -19.46
N TRP A 3 -43.80 -6.08 -18.28
CA TRP A 3 -43.04 -5.77 -17.04
C TRP A 3 -42.14 -6.92 -16.55
N ARG A 4 -42.56 -8.18 -16.76
CA ARG A 4 -41.80 -9.35 -16.30
C ARG A 4 -40.54 -9.54 -17.16
N ILE A 5 -40.65 -9.22 -18.44
CA ILE A 5 -39.53 -9.26 -19.39
C ILE A 5 -38.50 -8.17 -19.04
N LEU A 6 -38.95 -6.97 -18.68
CA LEU A 6 -38.07 -5.88 -18.25
C LEU A 6 -37.32 -6.20 -16.95
N LEU A 7 -38.01 -6.80 -15.97
CA LEU A 7 -37.38 -7.22 -14.71
C LEU A 7 -36.32 -8.31 -14.92
N VAL A 8 -36.62 -9.29 -15.77
CA VAL A 8 -35.65 -10.35 -16.09
C VAL A 8 -34.43 -9.79 -16.83
N ALA A 9 -34.63 -8.85 -17.76
CA ALA A 9 -33.54 -8.20 -18.47
C ALA A 9 -32.65 -7.36 -17.53
N LEU A 10 -33.25 -6.67 -16.55
CA LEU A 10 -32.51 -5.88 -15.56
C LEU A 10 -31.68 -6.77 -14.63
N ILE A 11 -32.22 -7.89 -14.17
CA ILE A 11 -31.50 -8.84 -13.31
C ILE A 11 -30.32 -9.46 -14.07
N LEU A 12 -30.51 -9.82 -15.34
CA LEU A 12 -29.44 -10.31 -16.21
C LEU A 12 -28.34 -9.26 -16.43
N ALA A 13 -28.71 -7.99 -16.60
CA ALA A 13 -27.75 -6.91 -16.74
C ALA A 13 -26.94 -6.65 -15.45
N LEU A 14 -27.58 -6.72 -14.28
CA LEU A 14 -26.87 -6.60 -12.99
C LEU A 14 -25.99 -7.81 -12.69
N ALA A 15 -26.38 -9.02 -13.10
CA ALA A 15 -25.57 -10.23 -12.94
C ALA A 15 -24.34 -10.23 -13.87
N ALA A 16 -24.41 -9.54 -15.01
CA ALA A 16 -23.30 -9.37 -15.94
C ALA A 16 -22.34 -8.24 -15.57
N ALA A 17 -22.68 -7.41 -14.57
CA ALA A 17 -21.79 -6.40 -14.05
C ALA A 17 -20.70 -7.06 -13.20
N GLN A 18 -19.62 -7.48 -13.87
CA GLN A 18 -18.42 -7.94 -13.17
C GLN A 18 -17.83 -6.74 -12.40
N PRO A 19 -17.50 -6.89 -11.10
CA PRO A 19 -16.74 -5.86 -10.42
C PRO A 19 -15.45 -5.68 -11.19
N ALA A 20 -15.17 -4.45 -11.63
CA ALA A 20 -13.87 -4.11 -12.18
C ALA A 20 -12.84 -4.32 -11.06
N ALA A 21 -12.20 -5.49 -11.07
CA ALA A 21 -11.04 -5.72 -10.25
C ALA A 21 -9.96 -4.75 -10.78
N ALA A 22 -9.58 -3.78 -9.94
CA ALA A 22 -8.40 -2.99 -10.23
C ALA A 22 -7.21 -3.95 -10.39
N ASP A 23 -6.38 -3.71 -11.40
CA ASP A 23 -5.17 -4.50 -11.60
C ASP A 23 -4.37 -4.54 -10.30
N ALA A 24 -3.82 -5.72 -9.99
CA ALA A 24 -2.91 -5.85 -8.88
C ALA A 24 -1.75 -4.85 -9.11
N PRO A 25 -1.41 -4.01 -8.12
CA PRO A 25 -0.38 -3.01 -8.32
C PRO A 25 0.94 -3.70 -8.70
N ASP A 26 1.62 -3.16 -9.72
CA ASP A 26 2.91 -3.66 -10.20
C ASP A 26 3.96 -3.75 -9.07
N ASN A 27 3.73 -3.02 -7.97
CA ASN A 27 4.48 -3.11 -6.74
C ASN A 27 3.51 -3.32 -5.54
N PRO A 28 3.37 -4.55 -5.01
CA PRO A 28 2.48 -4.85 -3.88
C PRO A 28 3.01 -4.35 -2.54
N ASN A 29 4.16 -3.67 -2.51
CA ASN A 29 4.74 -3.13 -1.29
C ASN A 29 3.98 -1.87 -0.87
N CYS A 30 2.84 -2.12 -0.25
CA CYS A 30 1.90 -1.15 0.27
C CYS A 30 2.44 -0.49 1.55
N TRP A 31 3.60 0.13 1.49
CA TRP A 31 4.06 1.03 2.54
C TRP A 31 3.04 2.11 2.84
N GLY A 32 2.27 2.53 1.82
CA GLY A 32 1.10 3.38 2.00
C GLY A 32 0.06 2.77 2.95
N VAL A 33 -0.18 1.45 2.90
CA VAL A 33 -1.11 0.75 3.81
C VAL A 33 -0.55 0.66 5.22
N VAL A 34 0.72 0.27 5.41
CA VAL A 34 1.32 0.21 6.76
C VAL A 34 1.42 1.61 7.37
N THR A 35 1.77 2.62 6.56
CA THR A 35 1.80 4.02 6.96
C THR A 35 0.41 4.53 7.31
N ALA A 36 -0.61 4.20 6.51
CA ALA A 36 -2.00 4.55 6.78
C ALA A 36 -2.53 3.84 8.04
N GLN A 37 -2.24 2.56 8.22
CA GLN A 37 -2.60 1.78 9.40
C GLN A 37 -1.98 2.38 10.66
N ARG A 38 -0.69 2.75 10.62
CA ARG A 38 -0.03 3.42 11.75
C ARG A 38 -0.62 4.80 12.01
N ALA A 39 -0.91 5.58 10.96
CA ALA A 39 -1.57 6.88 11.09
C ALA A 39 -2.96 6.76 11.73
N VAL A 40 -3.71 5.72 11.41
CA VAL A 40 -5.04 5.43 11.98
C VAL A 40 -4.95 4.90 13.42
N ALA A 41 -4.05 3.96 13.68
CA ALA A 41 -3.97 3.26 14.96
C ALA A 41 -3.29 4.09 16.07
N VAL A 42 -2.29 4.90 15.72
CA VAL A 42 -1.43 5.61 16.70
C VAL A 42 -1.55 7.13 16.57
N GLY A 43 -2.09 7.63 15.45
CA GLY A 43 -2.15 9.07 15.16
C GLY A 43 -0.85 9.58 14.54
N GLY A 44 -0.92 9.99 13.28
CA GLY A 44 0.22 10.54 12.53
C GLY A 44 1.29 9.49 12.15
N ILE A 45 2.34 9.94 11.46
CA ILE A 45 3.42 9.08 10.95
C ILE A 45 4.76 9.32 11.67
N GLY A 46 4.77 10.16 12.70
CA GLY A 46 5.97 10.70 13.35
C GLY A 46 6.41 12.03 12.75
N GLU A 47 7.45 12.65 13.32
CA GLU A 47 8.04 13.89 12.81
C GLU A 47 8.92 13.63 11.59
N HIS A 48 8.96 14.59 10.66
CA HIS A 48 9.83 14.49 9.49
C HIS A 48 11.30 14.48 9.96
N ALA A 49 12.17 13.66 9.37
CA ALA A 49 13.58 13.60 9.76
C ALA A 49 14.31 14.96 9.79
N SER A 50 13.88 15.95 9.01
CA SER A 50 14.42 17.32 9.00
C SER A 50 13.98 18.19 10.18
N SER A 51 13.00 17.76 10.98
CA SER A 51 12.51 18.46 12.18
C SER A 51 13.49 18.37 13.35
N PHE A 52 14.38 17.36 13.34
CA PHE A 52 15.31 17.09 14.43
C PHE A 52 16.57 17.95 14.27
N ALA A 53 16.63 19.08 14.99
CA ALA A 53 17.80 19.95 14.98
C ALA A 53 19.01 19.29 15.65
N GLY A 54 20.14 19.21 14.95
CA GLY A 54 21.43 18.78 15.50
C GLY A 54 21.73 17.28 15.42
N GLU A 55 20.72 16.42 15.25
CA GLU A 55 20.90 14.96 15.16
C GLU A 55 20.21 14.41 13.89
N PRO A 56 20.93 14.29 12.76
CA PRO A 56 20.38 13.76 11.52
C PRO A 56 19.91 12.31 11.72
N ARG A 57 18.60 12.09 11.72
CA ARG A 57 18.05 10.74 11.78
C ARG A 57 18.10 10.10 10.39
N LEU A 58 18.53 8.83 10.34
CA LEU A 58 18.50 8.03 9.13
C LEU A 58 17.05 7.91 8.62
N GLY A 59 16.78 8.50 7.45
CA GLY A 59 15.50 8.34 6.76
C GLY A 59 15.31 6.90 6.26
N LEU A 60 14.05 6.51 5.98
CA LEU A 60 13.68 5.15 5.59
C LEU A 60 14.47 4.63 4.37
N GLY A 61 14.78 5.49 3.40
CA GLY A 61 15.59 5.14 2.23
C GLY A 61 17.06 4.83 2.59
N ASN A 62 17.63 5.58 3.53
CA ASN A 62 18.99 5.32 4.00
C ASN A 62 19.04 4.05 4.85
N VAL A 63 17.98 3.76 5.62
CA VAL A 63 17.83 2.49 6.35
C VAL A 63 17.74 1.32 5.38
N ALA A 64 16.93 1.43 4.32
CA ALA A 64 16.82 0.38 3.30
C ALA A 64 18.18 0.09 2.63
N ARG A 65 18.95 1.14 2.28
CA ARG A 65 20.32 0.99 1.78
C ARG A 65 21.22 0.27 2.78
N LEU A 66 21.19 0.68 4.05
CA LEU A 66 22.02 0.07 5.10
C LEU A 66 21.74 -1.43 5.24
N LEU A 67 20.47 -1.85 5.25
CA LEU A 67 20.12 -3.27 5.36
C LEU A 67 20.54 -4.08 4.13
N PHE A 68 20.47 -3.48 2.94
CA PHE A 68 20.99 -4.10 1.72
C PHE A 68 22.51 -4.27 1.78
N ASP A 69 23.24 -3.24 2.23
CA ASP A 69 24.70 -3.30 2.37
C ASP A 69 25.12 -4.39 3.40
N LEU A 70 24.26 -4.65 4.40
CA LEU A 70 24.40 -5.76 5.35
C LEU A 70 23.92 -7.12 4.80
N SER A 71 23.49 -7.18 3.54
CA SER A 71 22.94 -8.38 2.88
C SER A 71 21.70 -8.96 3.57
N LEU A 72 20.91 -8.12 4.24
CA LEU A 72 19.68 -8.51 4.95
C LEU A 72 18.42 -8.35 4.08
N THR A 73 18.50 -7.60 2.98
CA THR A 73 17.41 -7.40 2.02
C THR A 73 17.88 -7.71 0.60
N ALA A 74 16.93 -8.06 -0.29
CA ALA A 74 17.22 -8.35 -1.70
C ALA A 74 17.64 -7.12 -2.50
N GLY A 75 17.26 -5.93 -2.03
CA GLY A 75 17.57 -4.66 -2.67
C GLY A 75 17.61 -3.50 -1.68
N PRO A 76 18.16 -2.35 -2.10
CA PRO A 76 18.30 -1.14 -1.28
C PRO A 76 17.03 -0.26 -1.30
N HIS A 77 15.89 -0.78 -1.76
CA HIS A 77 14.68 0.00 -1.89
C HIS A 77 13.81 -0.11 -0.64
N VAL A 78 13.04 0.93 -0.37
CA VAL A 78 12.08 0.93 0.73
C VAL A 78 11.10 -0.24 0.60
N SER A 79 10.73 -0.63 -0.63
CA SER A 79 9.96 -1.84 -0.90
C SER A 79 10.57 -3.09 -0.25
N ASP A 80 11.87 -3.31 -0.41
CA ASP A 80 12.57 -4.49 0.13
C ASP A 80 12.61 -4.48 1.66
N LEU A 81 12.81 -3.30 2.25
CA LEU A 81 12.64 -3.09 3.70
C LEU A 81 11.22 -3.45 4.15
N GLY A 82 10.21 -3.16 3.33
CA GLY A 82 8.81 -3.47 3.64
C GLY A 82 8.54 -4.95 3.64
N SER A 83 9.06 -5.66 2.64
CA SER A 83 8.95 -7.11 2.56
C SER A 83 9.67 -7.83 3.71
N LEU A 84 10.73 -7.24 4.29
CA LEU A 84 11.41 -7.78 5.46
C LEU A 84 10.59 -7.67 6.76
N LEU A 85 9.77 -6.61 6.90
CA LEU A 85 9.06 -6.29 8.14
C LEU A 85 7.61 -6.80 8.20
N ALA A 86 7.07 -7.29 7.07
CA ALA A 86 5.74 -7.87 6.95
C ALA A 86 5.76 -9.37 7.26
#